data_AF-A0A7S2RQA3-F1
#
_entry.id   AF-A0A7S2RQA3-F1
#
_cell.length_a   1.000
_cell.length_b   1.000
_cell.length_c   1.000
_cell.angle_alpha   90.00
_cell.angle_beta   90.00
_cell.angle_gamma   90.00
#
_symmetry.space_group_name_H-M   'P 1'
#
loop_
_entity.id
_entity.type
_entity.pdbx_description
1 polymer ?
#
loop_
_entity_poly.entity_id
_entity_poly.type
_entity_poly.pdbx_seq_one_letter_code
_entity_poly.pdbx_strand_id
1 'polypeptide(L)'
;PPHWGAAGWGSDRRGIAASLGGLGAPDGTDHPLEFMMDPAGAWDNSLLVASEPSQPFLEGRSKDDAGFLSEPESRTPSLPRTLGALDLVLIGIGASIGSGIFVLSGVAVKAAGPGVVVSFLIAAGVCMLDALCYAELASRFPVSGGAFVFTREAFGPQAALVVGLNLLFDYHVGAATLARSFAGYLYNMLDSWFQSSGELRWIEAIPVSGILSVNVVAPALLAGLTLVLYRGVKEGVTLNRVLTTAKLCTIAIVIAAGLPKAHPSRWTPWFPHGLEPVFTQSATLFFAYVGFDA
;
A
#
# COMPACT_ATOMS: atom_id res chain seq x y z
N PRO A 1 33.77 -31.24 -18.18
CA PRO A 1 33.48 -31.16 -19.63
C PRO A 1 32.29 -32.06 -20.02
N PRO A 2 31.38 -31.65 -20.93
CA PRO A 2 31.33 -30.38 -21.68
C PRO A 2 30.20 -29.44 -21.18
N HIS A 3 30.40 -28.13 -21.05
CA HIS A 3 30.60 -27.08 -22.07
C HIS A 3 29.37 -26.83 -22.97
N TRP A 4 28.61 -25.79 -22.62
CA TRP A 4 27.80 -24.98 -23.53
C TRP A 4 28.03 -23.53 -23.08
N GLY A 5 28.69 -22.61 -23.78
CA GLY A 5 28.89 -22.48 -25.22
C GLY A 5 27.96 -21.38 -25.73
N ALA A 6 28.39 -20.13 -25.65
CA ALA A 6 27.67 -18.96 -26.17
C ALA A 6 27.69 -18.94 -27.71
N ALA A 7 26.51 -18.79 -28.32
CA ALA A 7 26.19 -18.25 -29.65
C ALA A 7 24.66 -18.10 -29.66
N GLY A 8 24.01 -16.98 -29.98
CA GLY A 8 24.28 -16.02 -31.03
C GLY A 8 23.18 -16.18 -32.10
N TRP A 9 22.32 -15.16 -32.24
CA TRP A 9 21.24 -14.98 -33.24
C TRP A 9 19.97 -15.84 -33.03
N GLY A 10 18.77 -15.43 -33.41
CA GLY A 10 18.31 -14.32 -34.23
C GLY A 10 16.78 -14.39 -34.34
N SER A 11 16.18 -13.33 -34.86
CA SER A 11 14.73 -13.09 -34.97
C SER A 11 13.90 -14.24 -35.54
N ASP A 12 12.80 -14.60 -34.86
CA ASP A 12 11.58 -15.03 -35.56
C ASP A 12 10.32 -14.63 -34.79
N ARG A 13 9.68 -13.53 -35.23
CA ARG A 13 8.43 -12.97 -34.67
C ARG A 13 7.25 -13.16 -35.63
N ARG A 14 7.17 -14.28 -36.37
CA ARG A 14 6.05 -14.53 -37.30
C ARG A 14 5.10 -15.66 -36.89
N GLY A 15 5.29 -16.28 -35.73
CA GLY A 15 4.46 -17.40 -35.28
C GLY A 15 3.20 -17.04 -34.47
N ILE A 16 3.06 -15.81 -33.97
CA ILE A 16 2.02 -15.48 -32.96
C ILE A 16 0.79 -14.75 -33.56
N ALA A 17 0.89 -14.23 -34.79
CA ALA A 17 -0.21 -13.47 -35.43
C ALA A 17 -1.26 -14.35 -36.15
N ALA A 18 -1.06 -15.67 -36.23
CA ALA A 18 -1.89 -16.56 -37.07
C ALA A 18 -3.09 -17.21 -36.34
N SER A 19 -3.34 -16.94 -35.06
CA SER A 19 -4.37 -17.66 -34.28
C SER A 19 -5.61 -16.83 -33.88
N LEU A 20 -5.78 -15.60 -34.39
CA LEU A 20 -6.90 -14.73 -33.97
C LEU A 20 -7.72 -14.12 -35.14
N GLY A 21 -7.53 -14.60 -36.37
CA GLY A 21 -8.30 -14.18 -37.53
C GLY A 21 -9.46 -15.12 -37.85
N GLY A 22 -10.57 -15.03 -37.11
CA GLY A 22 -11.75 -15.81 -37.45
C GLY A 22 -12.88 -15.65 -36.46
N LEU A 23 -13.64 -14.57 -36.58
CA LEU A 23 -15.06 -14.45 -36.23
C LEU A 23 -15.55 -13.10 -36.78
N GLY A 24 -16.38 -13.13 -37.83
CA GLY A 24 -16.98 -11.94 -38.44
C GLY A 24 -18.09 -11.36 -37.56
N ALA A 25 -18.15 -10.03 -37.50
CA ALA A 25 -19.24 -9.27 -36.86
C ALA A 25 -20.32 -8.90 -37.89
N PRO A 26 -21.61 -8.88 -37.52
CA PRO A 26 -22.62 -8.10 -38.22
C PRO A 26 -22.96 -6.79 -37.49
N ASP A 27 -22.98 -5.73 -38.31
CA ASP A 27 -23.57 -4.40 -38.22
C ASP A 27 -24.12 -3.85 -36.89
N GLY A 28 -23.63 -2.63 -36.60
CA GLY A 28 -24.48 -1.52 -36.15
C GLY A 28 -24.44 -1.23 -34.66
N THR A 29 -23.45 -0.44 -34.21
CA THR A 29 -23.55 0.66 -33.22
C THR A 29 -22.15 1.25 -32.93
N ASP A 30 -22.13 2.54 -32.58
CA ASP A 30 -21.02 3.51 -32.66
C ASP A 30 -19.77 3.29 -31.77
N HIS A 31 -18.60 3.64 -32.36
CA HIS A 31 -17.29 4.10 -31.78
C HIS A 31 -16.47 3.17 -30.83
N PRO A 32 -15.14 3.36 -30.59
CA PRO A 32 -14.07 4.09 -31.32
C PRO A 32 -12.69 3.37 -31.29
N LEU A 33 -12.13 2.80 -32.37
CA LEU A 33 -10.75 2.23 -32.35
C LEU A 33 -10.03 2.19 -33.71
N GLU A 34 -10.24 3.17 -34.59
CA GLU A 34 -9.48 3.27 -35.83
C GLU A 34 -8.97 4.69 -36.05
N PHE A 35 -7.69 4.90 -35.78
CA PHE A 35 -6.75 5.37 -36.80
C PHE A 35 -5.33 5.33 -36.23
N MET A 36 -4.64 4.22 -36.46
CA MET A 36 -3.24 4.04 -36.10
C MET A 36 -2.55 3.24 -37.21
N MET A 37 -2.65 3.71 -38.46
CA MET A 37 -1.86 3.21 -39.58
C MET A 37 -1.60 4.33 -40.59
N ASP A 38 -0.32 4.61 -40.82
CA ASP A 38 0.18 5.30 -42.00
C ASP A 38 0.16 4.30 -43.19
N PRO A 39 -0.27 4.69 -44.42
CA PRO A 39 -0.37 3.83 -45.61
C PRO A 39 0.89 3.04 -46.04
N ALA A 40 2.02 3.16 -45.36
CA ALA A 40 3.24 2.40 -45.64
C ALA A 40 3.45 1.13 -44.76
N GLY A 41 2.57 0.84 -43.79
CA GLY A 41 2.63 -0.41 -43.01
C GLY A 41 3.88 -0.59 -42.14
N ALA A 42 4.60 0.50 -41.87
CA ALA A 42 5.71 0.53 -40.91
C ALA A 42 5.20 1.07 -39.56
N TRP A 43 5.56 0.38 -38.49
CA TRP A 43 5.36 0.89 -37.13
C TRP A 43 6.15 2.19 -36.97
N ASP A 44 5.47 3.26 -36.57
CA ASP A 44 6.13 4.51 -36.22
C ASP A 44 6.96 4.31 -34.95
N ASN A 45 8.25 4.04 -35.13
CA ASN A 45 9.20 3.86 -34.04
C ASN A 45 9.65 5.20 -33.41
N SER A 46 9.12 6.35 -33.85
CA SER A 46 9.46 7.65 -33.27
C SER A 46 8.97 7.82 -31.82
N LEU A 47 8.02 6.98 -31.37
CA LEU A 47 7.58 6.90 -29.97
C LEU A 47 8.36 5.86 -29.12
N LEU A 48 9.33 5.14 -29.71
CA LEU A 48 10.12 4.09 -29.04
C LEU A 48 11.63 4.39 -29.02
N VAL A 49 12.06 5.60 -29.37
CA VAL A 49 13.46 6.04 -29.27
C VAL A 49 13.71 6.68 -27.90
N ALA A 50 14.33 5.88 -27.05
CA ALA A 50 15.31 6.21 -26.01
C ALA A 50 15.01 7.40 -25.07
N SER A 51 14.54 7.10 -23.86
CA SER A 51 15.01 7.86 -22.71
C SER A 51 16.49 7.55 -22.52
N GLU A 52 17.37 8.50 -22.84
CA GLU A 52 18.82 8.40 -22.64
C GLU A 52 19.17 7.92 -21.21
N PRO A 53 20.24 7.13 -21.06
CA PRO A 53 20.74 6.78 -19.74
C PRO A 53 21.47 7.98 -19.11
N SER A 54 21.08 8.29 -17.87
CA SER A 54 21.79 9.13 -16.89
C SER A 54 22.14 10.57 -17.31
N GLN A 55 21.21 11.49 -17.09
CA GLN A 55 21.57 12.88 -16.78
C GLN A 55 21.82 12.99 -15.27
N PRO A 56 22.89 13.67 -14.82
CA PRO A 56 23.17 13.82 -13.39
C PRO A 56 22.04 14.58 -12.70
N PHE A 57 21.63 14.05 -11.55
CA PHE A 57 20.48 14.41 -10.70
C PHE A 57 20.36 15.91 -10.31
N LEU A 58 21.27 16.81 -10.71
CA LEU A 58 21.38 18.17 -10.16
C LEU A 58 21.68 19.30 -11.16
N GLU A 59 21.47 19.14 -12.47
CA GLU A 59 21.67 20.26 -13.41
C GLU A 59 20.33 20.83 -13.92
N GLY A 60 19.90 21.92 -13.29
CA GLY A 60 19.16 23.03 -13.91
C GLY A 60 18.06 22.72 -14.93
N ARG A 61 16.99 22.02 -14.55
CA ARG A 61 15.72 22.19 -15.27
C ARG A 61 15.21 23.63 -15.05
N SER A 62 15.16 24.40 -16.14
CA SER A 62 14.44 25.68 -16.18
C SER A 62 13.01 25.45 -15.70
N LYS A 63 12.43 26.44 -15.02
CA LYS A 63 11.02 26.48 -14.61
C LYS A 63 10.04 26.18 -15.75
N ASP A 64 10.50 26.27 -17.00
CA ASP A 64 9.69 26.14 -18.21
C ASP A 64 9.41 24.68 -18.61
N ASP A 65 10.27 23.73 -18.20
CA ASP A 65 10.01 22.28 -18.42
C ASP A 65 9.05 21.69 -17.37
N ALA A 66 8.64 22.50 -16.39
CA ALA A 66 7.55 22.20 -15.47
C ALA A 66 6.16 22.39 -16.10
N GLY A 67 6.05 22.28 -17.44
CA GLY A 67 4.82 22.51 -18.21
C GLY A 67 3.65 21.58 -17.87
N PHE A 68 3.83 20.59 -16.99
CA PHE A 68 2.75 19.78 -16.42
C PHE A 68 2.44 20.12 -14.94
N LEU A 69 3.32 20.83 -14.23
CA LEU A 69 3.07 21.34 -12.86
C LEU A 69 2.38 22.71 -12.88
N SER A 70 2.40 23.41 -14.01
CA SER A 70 1.43 24.47 -14.29
C SER A 70 0.14 23.80 -14.77
N GLU A 71 -0.78 23.50 -13.85
CA GLU A 71 -2.18 23.46 -14.27
C GLU A 71 -2.46 24.75 -15.06
N PRO A 72 -3.15 24.69 -16.22
CA PRO A 72 -3.68 25.92 -16.79
C PRO A 72 -4.48 26.58 -15.68
N GLU A 73 -4.29 27.88 -15.49
CA GLU A 73 -5.02 28.72 -14.54
C GLU A 73 -6.51 28.79 -14.93
N SER A 74 -7.15 27.63 -14.92
CA SER A 74 -8.58 27.45 -14.93
C SER A 74 -8.99 27.71 -13.49
N ARG A 75 -9.92 28.64 -13.32
CA ARG A 75 -10.52 29.02 -12.04
C ARG A 75 -11.34 27.85 -11.47
N THR A 76 -10.69 26.74 -11.13
CA THR A 76 -11.26 25.73 -10.26
C THR A 76 -11.26 26.32 -8.84
N PRO A 77 -12.36 26.18 -8.08
CA PRO A 77 -12.38 26.66 -6.70
C PRO A 77 -11.32 25.87 -5.93
N SER A 78 -10.19 26.51 -5.62
CA SER A 78 -9.14 25.91 -4.80
C SER A 78 -9.74 25.53 -3.45
N LEU A 79 -9.58 24.27 -3.05
CA LEU A 79 -10.05 23.81 -1.75
C LEU A 79 -9.47 24.70 -0.64
N PRO A 80 -10.30 25.17 0.32
CA PRO A 80 -9.79 25.98 1.41
C PRO A 80 -8.74 25.17 2.19
N ARG A 81 -7.58 25.77 2.43
CA ARG A 81 -6.52 25.14 3.24
C ARG A 81 -6.95 25.14 4.71
N THR A 82 -7.65 24.09 5.12
CA THR A 82 -8.20 23.94 6.47
C THR A 82 -7.36 23.02 7.36
N LEU A 83 -6.38 22.32 6.80
CA LEU A 83 -5.50 21.40 7.52
C LEU A 83 -4.28 22.14 8.10
N GLY A 84 -4.15 22.12 9.42
CA GLY A 84 -2.94 22.58 10.11
C GLY A 84 -1.88 21.48 10.24
N ALA A 85 -0.68 21.85 10.71
CA ALA A 85 0.42 20.89 10.92
C ALA A 85 0.04 19.75 11.88
N LEU A 86 -0.69 20.05 12.96
CA LEU A 86 -1.17 19.04 13.89
C LEU A 86 -2.20 18.09 13.26
N ASP A 87 -3.04 18.59 12.35
CA ASP A 87 -4.02 17.74 11.66
C ASP A 87 -3.31 16.77 10.71
N LEU A 88 -2.24 17.21 10.02
CA LEU A 88 -1.40 16.36 9.18
C LEU A 88 -0.68 15.28 10.00
N VAL A 89 -0.10 15.64 11.15
CA VAL A 89 0.52 14.66 12.06
C VAL A 89 -0.51 13.63 12.55
N LEU A 90 -1.71 14.08 12.91
CA LEU A 90 -2.79 13.18 13.33
C LEU A 90 -3.30 12.29 12.18
N ILE A 91 -3.28 12.76 10.94
CA ILE A 91 -3.57 11.94 9.76
C ILE A 91 -2.52 10.84 9.60
N GLY A 92 -1.22 11.19 9.62
CA GLY A 92 -0.15 10.19 9.50
C GLY A 92 -0.15 9.16 10.64
N ILE A 93 -0.34 9.60 11.89
CA ILE A 93 -0.49 8.70 13.05
C ILE A 93 -1.76 7.82 12.88
N GLY A 94 -2.88 8.42 12.46
CA GLY A 94 -4.15 7.73 12.27
C GLY A 94 -4.11 6.67 11.18
N ALA A 95 -3.37 6.94 10.10
CA ALA A 95 -3.13 6.03 8.99
C ALA A 95 -2.18 4.89 9.38
N SER A 96 -1.13 5.20 10.15
CA SER A 96 -0.14 4.20 10.61
C SER A 96 -0.70 3.24 11.67
N ILE A 97 -1.52 3.76 12.60
CA ILE A 97 -2.11 2.93 13.66
C ILE A 97 -3.30 2.14 13.11
N GLY A 98 -3.07 0.86 12.83
CA GLY A 98 -4.08 -0.06 12.33
C GLY A 98 -3.83 -1.51 12.75
N SER A 99 -4.13 -2.46 11.86
CA SER A 99 -3.99 -3.89 12.12
C SER A 99 -2.55 -4.31 12.43
N GLY A 100 -1.54 -3.57 11.96
CA GLY A 100 -0.13 -3.85 12.26
C GLY A 100 0.14 -3.97 13.77
N ILE A 101 -0.12 -2.90 14.53
CA ILE A 101 0.13 -2.92 15.98
C ILE A 101 -0.88 -3.79 16.74
N PHE A 102 -2.14 -3.85 16.32
CA PHE A 102 -3.18 -4.58 17.05
C PHE A 102 -3.11 -6.10 16.83
N VAL A 103 -2.89 -6.55 15.59
CA VAL A 103 -2.90 -7.97 15.20
C VAL A 103 -1.49 -8.52 15.03
N LEU A 104 -0.65 -7.89 14.21
CA LEU A 104 0.65 -8.47 13.84
C LEU A 104 1.60 -8.54 15.04
N SER A 105 1.49 -7.63 16.01
CA SER A 105 2.24 -7.73 17.28
C SER A 105 2.06 -9.07 17.99
N GLY A 106 0.83 -9.59 18.02
CA GLY A 106 0.54 -10.87 18.66
C GLY A 106 1.17 -12.05 17.92
N VAL A 107 1.19 -12.00 16.58
CA VAL A 107 1.86 -13.00 15.73
C VAL A 107 3.37 -12.92 15.90
N ALA A 108 3.93 -11.71 15.89
CA ALA A 108 5.35 -11.46 16.05
C ALA A 108 5.87 -11.89 17.43
N VAL A 109 5.13 -11.62 18.51
CA VAL A 109 5.48 -12.10 19.87
C VAL A 109 5.50 -13.63 19.93
N LYS A 110 4.54 -14.31 19.28
CA LYS A 110 4.52 -15.79 19.26
C LYS A 110 5.74 -16.39 18.56
N ALA A 111 6.28 -15.70 17.55
CA ALA A 111 7.41 -16.17 16.76
C ALA A 111 8.78 -15.73 17.32
N ALA A 112 8.92 -14.46 17.72
CA ALA A 112 10.18 -13.88 18.20
C ALA A 112 10.34 -13.91 19.73
N GLY A 113 9.25 -14.13 20.48
CA GLY A 113 9.26 -14.06 21.93
C GLY A 113 9.48 -12.62 22.47
N PRO A 114 10.07 -12.46 23.66
CA PRO A 114 10.35 -11.15 24.25
C PRO A 114 11.25 -10.24 23.38
N GLY A 115 12.10 -10.86 22.54
CA GLY A 115 12.96 -10.18 21.57
C GLY A 115 12.23 -9.38 20.49
N VAL A 116 10.89 -9.47 20.40
CA VAL A 116 10.07 -8.68 19.47
C VAL A 116 10.28 -7.16 19.60
N VAL A 117 10.71 -6.68 20.77
CA VAL A 117 11.04 -5.26 20.98
C VAL A 117 12.17 -4.84 20.03
N VAL A 118 13.18 -5.71 19.85
CA VAL A 118 14.27 -5.47 18.91
C VAL A 118 13.75 -5.46 17.47
N SER A 119 12.80 -6.34 17.13
CA SER A 119 12.15 -6.35 15.82
C SER A 119 11.45 -5.03 15.52
N PHE A 120 10.71 -4.48 16.48
CA PHE A 120 10.07 -3.17 16.36
C PHE A 120 11.08 -2.03 16.21
N LEU A 121 12.19 -2.06 16.97
CA LEU A 121 13.23 -1.03 16.87
C LEU A 121 13.94 -1.05 15.52
N ILE A 122 14.24 -2.24 14.98
CA ILE A 122 14.83 -2.37 13.63
C ILE A 122 13.87 -1.83 12.58
N ALA A 123 12.59 -2.24 12.62
CA ALA A 123 11.57 -1.74 11.70
C ALA A 123 11.43 -0.21 11.77
N ALA A 124 11.33 0.34 12.99
CA ALA A 124 11.25 1.78 13.22
C ALA A 124 12.46 2.54 12.66
N GLY A 125 13.67 2.00 12.82
CA GLY A 125 14.89 2.61 12.29
C GLY A 125 14.88 2.71 10.76
N VAL A 126 14.44 1.66 10.07
CA VAL A 126 14.31 1.66 8.61
C VAL A 126 13.23 2.64 8.15
N CYS A 127 12.05 2.62 8.79
CA CYS A 127 10.96 3.55 8.47
C CYS A 127 11.34 5.02 8.73
N MET A 128 12.14 5.29 9.76
CA MET A 128 12.59 6.66 10.05
C MET A 128 13.49 7.21 8.94
N LEU A 129 14.41 6.38 8.42
CA LEU A 129 15.26 6.78 7.29
C LEU A 129 14.42 7.04 6.02
N ASP A 130 13.45 6.17 5.75
CA ASP A 130 12.52 6.35 4.62
C ASP A 130 11.67 7.62 4.77
N ALA A 131 11.09 7.85 5.95
CA ALA A 131 10.29 9.03 6.24
C ALA A 131 11.08 10.35 6.09
N LEU A 132 12.38 10.36 6.43
CA LEU A 132 13.24 11.53 6.20
C LEU A 132 13.43 11.81 4.70
N CYS A 133 13.62 10.77 3.88
CA CYS A 133 13.68 10.90 2.42
C CYS A 133 12.35 11.44 1.85
N TYR A 134 11.22 10.92 2.32
CA TYR A 134 9.89 11.40 1.93
C TYR A 134 9.66 12.86 2.35
N ALA A 135 10.09 13.25 3.55
CA ALA A 135 9.98 14.63 4.03
C ALA A 135 10.78 15.61 3.16
N GLU A 136 12.01 15.24 2.76
CA GLU A 136 12.82 16.04 1.86
C GLU A 136 12.15 16.20 0.49
N LEU A 137 11.67 15.10 -0.11
CA LEU A 137 10.99 15.12 -1.41
C LEU A 137 9.68 15.91 -1.36
N ALA A 138 8.86 15.73 -0.32
CA ALA A 138 7.60 16.46 -0.14
C ALA A 138 7.83 17.97 0.04
N SER A 139 8.94 18.37 0.67
CA SER A 139 9.30 19.79 0.79
C SER A 139 9.73 20.44 -0.53
N ARG A 140 10.32 19.65 -1.44
CA ARG A 140 10.78 20.11 -2.77
C ARG A 140 9.66 20.09 -3.80
N PHE A 141 8.75 19.12 -3.73
CA PHE A 141 7.64 18.93 -4.66
C PHE A 141 6.30 18.98 -3.90
N PRO A 142 5.78 20.18 -3.56
CA PRO A 142 4.57 20.36 -2.74
C PRO A 142 3.29 20.17 -3.56
N VAL A 143 3.21 19.06 -4.29
CA VAL A 143 2.07 18.67 -5.12
C VAL A 143 1.47 17.36 -4.60
N SER A 144 0.16 17.21 -4.75
CA SER A 144 -0.53 15.98 -4.36
C SER A 144 -0.13 14.84 -5.31
N GLY A 145 0.44 13.76 -4.78
CA GLY A 145 0.76 12.57 -5.59
C GLY A 145 1.86 11.64 -5.06
N GLY A 146 2.49 11.96 -3.93
CA GLY A 146 3.37 11.05 -3.19
C GLY A 146 4.50 10.43 -4.04
N ALA A 147 4.81 9.16 -3.78
CA ALA A 147 5.95 8.46 -4.40
C ALA A 147 5.85 8.34 -5.92
N PHE A 148 4.63 8.32 -6.48
CA PHE A 148 4.41 8.33 -7.92
C PHE A 148 5.00 9.59 -8.56
N VAL A 149 4.68 10.76 -8.01
CA VAL A 149 5.20 12.04 -8.52
C VAL A 149 6.70 12.11 -8.32
N PHE A 150 7.22 11.75 -7.15
CA PHE A 150 8.66 11.78 -6.89
C PHE A 150 9.44 10.91 -7.89
N THR A 151 8.95 9.70 -8.18
CA THR A 151 9.57 8.78 -9.14
C THR A 151 9.48 9.32 -10.56
N ARG A 152 8.36 9.94 -10.93
CA ARG A 152 8.19 10.54 -12.26
C ARG A 152 9.17 11.68 -12.50
N GLU A 153 9.38 12.53 -11.50
CA GLU A 153 10.32 13.65 -11.62
C GLU A 153 11.77 13.17 -11.67
N ALA A 154 12.12 12.09 -10.95
CA ALA A 154 13.48 11.58 -10.89
C ALA A 154 13.87 10.63 -12.04
N PHE A 155 12.97 9.72 -12.43
CA PHE A 155 13.27 8.59 -13.33
C PHE A 155 12.39 8.55 -14.60
N GLY A 156 11.46 9.49 -14.74
CA GLY A 156 10.59 9.60 -15.90
C GLY A 156 9.33 8.73 -15.84
N PRO A 157 8.50 8.77 -16.90
CA PRO A 157 7.14 8.21 -16.88
C PRO A 157 7.07 6.68 -16.74
N GLN A 158 8.03 5.95 -17.30
CA GLN A 158 8.01 4.48 -17.29
C GLN A 158 8.23 3.92 -15.88
N ALA A 159 9.21 4.46 -15.15
CA ALA A 159 9.45 4.09 -13.76
C ALA A 159 8.27 4.51 -12.86
N ALA A 160 7.71 5.70 -13.10
CA ALA A 160 6.52 6.16 -12.39
C ALA A 160 5.32 5.24 -12.57
N LEU A 161 5.09 4.70 -13.78
CA LEU A 161 4.01 3.74 -14.03
C LEU A 161 4.17 2.48 -13.17
N VAL A 162 5.38 1.93 -13.10
CA VAL A 162 5.67 0.74 -12.28
C VAL A 162 5.41 1.03 -10.80
N VAL A 163 5.89 2.16 -10.29
CA VAL A 163 5.65 2.57 -8.89
C VAL A 163 4.17 2.85 -8.63
N GLY A 164 3.46 3.49 -9.57
CA GLY A 164 2.03 3.76 -9.46
C GLY A 164 1.19 2.48 -9.41
N LEU A 165 1.51 1.49 -10.24
CA LEU A 165 0.88 0.17 -10.20
C LEU A 165 1.20 -0.55 -8.88
N ASN A 166 2.44 -0.49 -8.40
CA ASN A 166 2.81 -1.06 -7.11
C ASN A 166 2.02 -0.44 -5.95
N LEU A 167 1.93 0.89 -5.89
CA LEU A 167 1.14 1.61 -4.89
C LEU A 167 -0.34 1.21 -4.95
N LEU A 168 -0.90 1.10 -6.16
CA LEU A 168 -2.29 0.65 -6.32
C LEU A 168 -2.51 -0.72 -5.67
N PHE A 169 -1.63 -1.68 -5.93
CA PHE A 169 -1.70 -3.01 -5.29
C PHE A 169 -1.51 -2.93 -3.78
N ASP A 170 -0.56 -2.12 -3.31
CA ASP A 170 -0.26 -1.98 -1.89
C ASP A 170 -1.47 -1.44 -1.10
N TYR A 171 -2.11 -0.37 -1.58
CA TYR A 171 -3.34 0.15 -0.96
C TYR A 171 -4.49 -0.86 -0.98
N HIS A 172 -4.63 -1.68 -2.04
CA HIS A 172 -5.66 -2.74 -2.08
C HIS A 172 -5.39 -3.87 -1.09
N VAL A 173 -4.14 -4.36 -1.03
CA VAL A 173 -3.71 -5.40 -0.09
C VAL A 173 -3.82 -4.88 1.36
N GLY A 174 -3.46 -3.63 1.61
CA GLY A 174 -3.62 -2.96 2.89
C GLY A 174 -5.07 -2.88 3.33
N ALA A 175 -5.97 -2.41 2.46
CA ALA A 175 -7.41 -2.35 2.73
C ALA A 175 -8.01 -3.73 3.03
N ALA A 176 -7.65 -4.75 2.25
CA ALA A 176 -8.08 -6.14 2.48
C ALA A 176 -7.58 -6.68 3.83
N THR A 177 -6.33 -6.40 4.19
CA THR A 177 -5.72 -6.81 5.46
C THR A 177 -6.40 -6.16 6.66
N LEU A 178 -6.71 -4.86 6.57
CA LEU A 178 -7.44 -4.13 7.61
C LEU A 178 -8.86 -4.68 7.79
N ALA A 179 -9.58 -4.92 6.69
CA ALA A 179 -10.93 -5.48 6.73
C ALA A 179 -10.95 -6.89 7.34
N ARG A 180 -9.98 -7.75 6.98
CA ARG A 180 -9.83 -9.09 7.58
C ARG A 180 -9.54 -9.02 9.08
N SER A 181 -8.66 -8.12 9.47
CA SER A 181 -8.31 -7.91 10.89
C SER A 181 -9.52 -7.46 11.71
N PHE A 182 -10.31 -6.52 11.17
CA PHE A 182 -11.53 -6.06 11.82
C PHE A 182 -12.56 -7.18 11.98
N ALA A 183 -12.77 -8.01 10.96
CA ALA A 183 -13.68 -9.15 11.05
C ALA A 183 -13.28 -10.14 12.15
N GLY A 184 -11.99 -10.37 12.35
CA GLY A 184 -11.48 -11.19 13.47
C GLY A 184 -11.76 -10.58 14.84
N TYR A 185 -11.57 -9.27 15.01
CA TYR A 185 -11.94 -8.59 16.26
C TYR A 185 -13.44 -8.62 16.52
N LEU A 186 -14.25 -8.38 15.48
CA LEU A 186 -15.71 -8.41 15.57
C LEU A 186 -16.20 -9.80 15.98
N TYR A 187 -15.65 -10.86 15.39
CA TYR A 187 -15.95 -12.23 15.80
C TYR A 187 -15.62 -12.47 17.28
N ASN A 188 -14.39 -12.17 17.72
CA ASN A 188 -13.98 -12.40 19.10
C ASN A 188 -14.83 -11.61 20.12
N MET A 189 -15.22 -10.39 19.76
CA MET A 189 -16.11 -9.56 20.58
C MET A 189 -17.52 -10.16 20.68
N LEU A 190 -18.11 -10.55 19.55
CA LEU A 190 -19.47 -11.11 19.51
C LEU A 190 -19.52 -12.48 20.19
N ASP A 191 -18.54 -13.35 19.96
CA ASP A 191 -18.49 -14.67 20.57
C ASP A 191 -18.34 -14.57 22.10
N SER A 192 -17.53 -13.64 22.58
CA SER A 192 -17.39 -13.37 24.02
C SER A 192 -18.67 -12.78 24.64
N TRP A 193 -19.38 -11.91 23.91
CA TRP A 193 -20.60 -11.27 24.41
C TRP A 193 -21.76 -12.27 24.48
N PHE A 194 -22.01 -12.98 23.37
CA PHE A 194 -23.14 -13.90 23.25
C PHE A 194 -22.83 -15.31 23.79
N GLN A 195 -21.58 -15.58 24.19
CA GLN A 195 -21.13 -16.90 24.66
C GLN A 195 -21.50 -18.01 23.67
N SER A 196 -21.46 -17.67 22.37
CA SER A 196 -21.94 -18.50 21.27
C SER A 196 -21.09 -19.75 21.01
N SER A 197 -20.02 -19.97 21.78
CA SER A 197 -19.19 -21.17 21.74
C SER A 197 -18.72 -21.53 20.30
N GLY A 198 -18.46 -20.53 19.47
CA GLY A 198 -18.00 -20.71 18.09
C GLY A 198 -19.10 -20.88 17.02
N GLU A 199 -20.38 -20.71 17.32
CA GLU A 199 -21.44 -20.70 16.29
C GLU A 199 -21.28 -19.53 15.29
N LEU A 200 -20.65 -18.44 15.72
CA LEU A 200 -20.40 -17.24 14.91
C LEU A 200 -19.12 -17.29 14.07
N ARG A 201 -18.45 -18.45 13.98
CA ARG A 201 -17.15 -18.58 13.26
C ARG A 201 -17.20 -18.16 11.79
N TRP A 202 -18.38 -18.19 11.17
CA TRP A 202 -18.58 -17.70 9.80
C TRP A 202 -18.22 -16.21 9.62
N ILE A 203 -18.22 -15.41 10.70
CA ILE A 203 -17.79 -14.01 10.71
C ILE A 203 -16.29 -13.89 10.49
N GLU A 204 -15.50 -14.76 11.12
CA GLU A 204 -14.04 -14.77 11.01
C GLU A 204 -13.57 -15.50 9.76
N ALA A 205 -14.09 -16.70 9.52
CA ALA A 205 -13.72 -17.54 8.39
C ALA A 205 -14.67 -18.73 8.24
N ILE A 206 -15.20 -18.93 7.04
CA ILE A 206 -15.91 -20.14 6.63
C ILE A 206 -14.87 -21.10 6.05
N PRO A 207 -14.59 -22.25 6.69
CA PRO A 207 -13.70 -23.25 6.13
C PRO A 207 -14.39 -23.90 4.91
N VAL A 208 -13.77 -23.77 3.74
CA VAL A 208 -14.25 -24.37 2.47
C VAL A 208 -13.53 -25.68 2.21
N SER A 209 -12.23 -25.74 2.51
CA SER A 209 -11.42 -26.96 2.51
C SER A 209 -10.43 -26.89 3.66
N GLY A 210 -9.75 -28.00 3.99
CA GLY A 210 -8.74 -28.02 5.06
C GLY A 210 -7.60 -26.99 4.88
N ILE A 211 -7.47 -26.39 3.70
CA ILE A 211 -6.45 -25.39 3.35
C ILE A 211 -7.09 -24.03 3.02
N LEU A 212 -8.36 -23.99 2.57
CA LEU A 212 -9.02 -22.76 2.12
C LEU A 212 -10.10 -22.33 3.10
N SER A 213 -10.00 -21.09 3.58
CA SER A 213 -11.04 -20.44 4.38
C SER A 213 -11.44 -19.10 3.75
N VAL A 214 -12.75 -18.84 3.66
CA VAL A 214 -13.29 -17.63 3.03
C VAL A 214 -13.93 -16.74 4.11
N ASN A 215 -13.60 -15.46 4.10
CA ASN A 215 -14.25 -14.47 4.96
C ASN A 215 -15.23 -13.63 4.13
N VAL A 216 -16.51 -13.70 4.47
CA VAL A 216 -17.59 -12.98 3.78
C VAL A 216 -17.82 -11.57 4.35
N VAL A 217 -17.49 -11.37 5.63
CA VAL A 217 -17.69 -10.10 6.34
C VAL A 217 -16.72 -9.03 5.88
N ALA A 218 -15.45 -9.37 5.61
CA ALA A 218 -14.44 -8.41 5.18
C ALA A 218 -14.78 -7.76 3.81
N PRO A 219 -15.17 -8.50 2.75
CA PRO A 219 -15.66 -7.90 1.51
C PRO A 219 -16.92 -7.04 1.71
N ALA A 220 -17.85 -7.47 2.56
CA ALA A 220 -19.08 -6.72 2.84
C ALA A 220 -18.77 -5.38 3.56
N LEU A 221 -17.83 -5.39 4.51
CA LEU A 221 -17.35 -4.18 5.18
C LEU A 221 -16.68 -3.22 4.21
N LEU A 222 -15.84 -3.72 3.30
CA LEU A 222 -15.22 -2.91 2.26
C LEU A 222 -16.27 -2.31 1.32
N ALA A 223 -17.24 -3.10 0.85
CA ALA A 223 -18.32 -2.60 0.01
C ALA A 223 -19.14 -1.51 0.73
N GLY A 224 -19.41 -1.68 2.02
CA GLY A 224 -20.07 -0.68 2.86
C GLY A 224 -19.26 0.61 2.99
N LEU A 225 -17.95 0.50 3.25
CA LEU A 225 -17.05 1.66 3.32
C LEU A 225 -16.97 2.39 1.98
N THR A 226 -16.87 1.65 0.88
CA THR A 226 -16.90 2.21 -0.48
C THR A 226 -18.20 2.98 -0.73
N LEU A 227 -19.36 2.47 -0.32
CA LEU A 227 -20.63 3.18 -0.43
C LEU A 227 -20.66 4.48 0.40
N VAL A 228 -20.03 4.47 1.58
CA VAL A 228 -19.87 5.69 2.41
C VAL A 228 -18.97 6.70 1.69
N LEU A 229 -17.86 6.26 1.09
CA LEU A 229 -16.99 7.13 0.30
C LEU A 229 -17.70 7.75 -0.90
N TYR A 230 -18.57 6.98 -1.59
CA TYR A 230 -19.41 7.50 -2.68
C TYR A 230 -20.38 8.60 -2.25
N ARG A 231 -20.89 8.57 -1.01
CA ARG A 231 -21.79 9.61 -0.49
C ARG A 231 -21.07 10.92 -0.14
N GLY A 232 -19.73 10.92 -0.14
CA GLY A 232 -18.89 12.08 0.11
C GLY A 232 -18.74 12.38 1.61
N VAL A 233 -17.51 12.29 2.11
CA VAL A 233 -17.18 12.58 3.51
C VAL A 233 -16.82 14.06 3.66
N LYS A 234 -17.82 14.92 3.90
CA LYS A 234 -17.59 16.37 4.09
C LYS A 234 -16.93 16.73 5.43
N GLU A 235 -16.97 15.83 6.43
CA GLU A 235 -16.48 16.07 7.80
C GLU A 235 -15.18 15.31 8.14
N GLY A 236 -14.40 14.91 7.13
CA GLY A 236 -13.30 13.95 7.26
C GLY A 236 -12.23 14.31 8.31
N VAL A 237 -11.89 15.60 8.46
CA VAL A 237 -10.83 16.04 9.40
C VAL A 237 -11.25 15.83 10.85
N THR A 238 -12.44 16.28 11.24
CA THR A 238 -12.95 16.10 12.62
C THR A 238 -13.10 14.63 12.96
N LEU A 239 -13.67 13.85 12.03
CA LEU A 239 -13.80 12.41 12.20
C LEU A 239 -12.43 11.75 12.40
N ASN A 240 -11.44 12.09 11.58
CA ASN A 240 -10.10 11.53 11.70
C ASN A 240 -9.43 11.88 13.04
N ARG A 241 -9.59 13.13 13.51
CA ARG A 241 -9.07 13.55 14.82
C ARG A 241 -9.67 12.73 15.96
N VAL A 242 -10.99 12.54 15.95
CA VAL A 242 -11.70 11.75 16.97
C VAL A 242 -11.25 10.28 16.93
N LEU A 243 -11.23 9.67 15.74
CA LEU A 243 -10.85 8.26 15.57
C LEU A 243 -9.39 8.01 15.99
N THR A 244 -8.46 8.87 15.58
CA THR A 244 -7.04 8.72 15.94
C THR A 244 -6.82 8.89 17.43
N THR A 245 -7.50 9.87 18.04
CA THR A 245 -7.45 10.05 19.51
C THR A 245 -7.99 8.81 20.23
N ALA A 246 -9.11 8.25 19.78
CA ALA A 246 -9.67 7.02 20.36
C ALA A 246 -8.73 5.81 20.23
N LYS A 247 -8.03 5.67 19.09
CA LYS A 247 -6.99 4.64 18.89
C LYS A 247 -5.83 4.80 19.89
N LEU A 248 -5.32 6.02 20.05
CA LEU A 248 -4.24 6.30 21.01
C LEU A 248 -4.67 6.03 22.46
N CYS A 249 -5.89 6.42 22.84
CA CYS A 249 -6.47 6.10 24.14
C CYS A 249 -6.55 4.58 24.37
N THR A 250 -6.96 3.82 23.36
CA THR A 250 -7.00 2.35 23.44
C THR A 250 -5.61 1.76 23.75
N ILE A 251 -4.57 2.22 23.05
CA ILE A 251 -3.18 1.79 23.31
C ILE A 251 -2.75 2.16 24.73
N ALA A 252 -3.03 3.39 25.17
CA ALA A 252 -2.70 3.84 26.51
C ALA A 252 -3.39 3.00 27.60
N ILE A 253 -4.67 2.64 27.41
CA ILE A 253 -5.42 1.76 28.31
C ILE A 253 -4.79 0.37 28.37
N VAL A 254 -4.42 -0.21 27.21
CA VAL A 254 -3.78 -1.53 27.16
C VAL A 254 -2.43 -1.51 27.89
N ILE A 255 -1.62 -0.47 27.70
CA ILE A 255 -0.35 -0.30 28.41
C ILE A 255 -0.59 -0.18 29.92
N ALA A 256 -1.50 0.70 30.34
CA ALA A 256 -1.81 0.94 31.76
C ALA A 256 -2.38 -0.31 32.45
N ALA A 257 -3.24 -1.07 31.79
CA ALA A 257 -3.81 -2.31 32.31
C ALA A 257 -2.81 -3.49 32.27
N GLY A 258 -1.85 -3.45 31.34
CA GLY A 258 -0.82 -4.47 31.16
C GLY A 258 0.35 -4.33 32.13
N LEU A 259 0.75 -3.10 32.47
CA LEU A 259 1.93 -2.82 33.30
C LEU A 259 1.90 -3.52 34.67
N PRO A 260 0.78 -3.56 35.42
CA PRO A 260 0.71 -4.27 36.70
C PRO A 260 0.82 -5.80 36.56
N LYS A 261 0.54 -6.35 35.38
CA LYS A 261 0.61 -7.79 35.08
C LYS A 261 1.94 -8.20 34.44
N ALA A 262 2.87 -7.25 34.25
CA ALA A 262 4.17 -7.50 33.66
C ALA A 262 5.09 -8.16 34.70
N HIS A 263 5.40 -9.44 34.50
CA HIS A 263 6.39 -10.16 35.29
C HIS A 263 7.71 -10.26 34.52
N PRO A 264 8.81 -9.63 34.99
CA PRO A 264 10.11 -9.65 34.31
C PRO A 264 10.67 -11.06 34.08
N SER A 265 10.26 -12.04 34.91
CA SER A 265 10.63 -13.44 34.75
C SER A 265 10.15 -14.07 33.43
N ARG A 266 9.11 -13.52 32.79
CA ARG A 266 8.61 -13.97 31.48
C ARG A 266 9.43 -13.43 30.31
N TRP A 267 10.38 -12.53 30.56
CA TRP A 267 11.25 -11.97 29.51
C TRP A 267 12.49 -12.83 29.27
N THR A 268 12.79 -13.77 30.17
CA THR A 268 13.90 -14.72 30.03
C THR A 268 13.38 -16.09 29.62
N PRO A 269 13.95 -16.74 28.59
CA PRO A 269 15.00 -16.23 27.70
C PRO A 269 14.48 -15.14 26.74
N TRP A 270 15.31 -14.11 26.47
CA TRP A 270 14.94 -13.01 25.57
C TRP A 270 14.75 -13.47 24.12
N PHE A 271 15.55 -14.45 23.70
CA PHE A 271 15.54 -15.02 22.35
C PHE A 271 15.26 -16.53 22.42
N PRO A 272 14.03 -16.95 22.77
CA PRO A 272 13.69 -18.37 22.93
C PRO A 272 13.84 -19.16 21.63
N HIS A 273 13.62 -18.50 20.50
CA HIS A 273 13.67 -19.07 19.15
C HIS A 273 14.91 -18.62 18.36
N GLY A 274 15.92 -18.04 19.03
CA GLY A 274 17.11 -17.48 18.40
C GLY A 274 16.90 -16.08 17.80
N LEU A 275 17.90 -15.60 17.06
CA LEU A 275 17.89 -14.26 16.47
C LEU A 275 17.21 -14.21 15.10
N GLU A 276 17.16 -15.31 14.37
CA GLU A 276 16.56 -15.36 13.03
C GLU A 276 15.08 -14.88 13.03
N PRO A 277 14.20 -15.36 13.93
CA PRO A 277 12.82 -14.86 13.99
C PRO A 277 12.72 -13.37 14.32
N VAL A 278 13.69 -12.79 15.04
CA VAL A 278 13.69 -11.36 15.36
C VAL A 278 13.82 -10.53 14.07
N PHE A 279 14.72 -10.93 13.16
CA PHE A 279 14.89 -10.25 11.87
C PHE A 279 13.75 -10.55 10.90
N THR A 280 13.25 -11.79 10.85
CA THR A 280 12.10 -12.12 10.00
C THR A 280 10.86 -11.34 10.43
N GLN A 281 10.61 -11.24 11.74
CA GLN A 281 9.46 -10.50 12.25
C GLN A 281 9.63 -8.98 12.12
N SER A 282 10.84 -8.42 12.07
CA SER A 282 11.00 -6.98 11.78
C SER A 282 10.47 -6.62 10.40
N ALA A 283 10.64 -7.49 9.40
CA ALA A 283 10.07 -7.27 8.07
C ALA A 283 8.55 -7.33 8.08
N THR A 284 7.95 -8.23 8.86
CA THR A 284 6.48 -8.29 9.05
C THR A 284 5.96 -7.06 9.79
N LEU A 285 6.67 -6.60 10.83
CA LEU A 285 6.29 -5.44 11.64
C LEU A 285 6.51 -4.10 10.93
N PHE A 286 7.30 -4.06 9.85
CA PHE A 286 7.39 -2.89 8.97
C PHE A 286 5.99 -2.43 8.51
N PHE A 287 5.07 -3.37 8.27
CA PHE A 287 3.68 -3.07 7.92
C PHE A 287 2.96 -2.21 8.96
N ALA A 288 3.36 -2.25 10.24
CA ALA A 288 2.76 -1.43 11.29
C ALA A 288 3.17 0.05 11.23
N TYR A 289 4.16 0.40 10.41
CA TYR A 289 4.65 1.76 10.21
C TYR A 289 4.22 2.38 8.88
N VAL A 290 3.56 1.61 8.00
CA VAL A 290 3.04 2.10 6.72
C VAL A 290 1.90 3.10 6.98
N GLY A 291 1.89 4.24 6.29
CA GLY A 291 0.86 5.28 6.40
C GLY A 291 1.38 6.67 6.78
N PHE A 292 2.69 6.86 6.97
CA PHE A 292 3.28 8.19 7.14
C PHE A 292 3.32 9.02 5.83
N ASP A 293 3.12 8.36 4.69
CA ASP A 293 3.09 8.90 3.34
C ASP A 293 1.73 9.50 2.93
N ALA A 294 0.71 9.32 3.77
CA ALA A 294 -0.67 9.81 3.60
C ALA A 294 -0.83 11.30 3.96
#